data_AF-A0A2N2TM98-F1
#
_entry.id   AF-A0A2N2TM98-F1
#
_cell.length_a   1.000
_cell.length_b   1.000
_cell.length_c   1.000
_cell.angle_alpha   90.00
_cell.angle_beta   90.00
_cell.angle_gamma   90.00
#
_symmetry.space_group_name_H-M   'P 1'
#
loop_
_entity.id
_entity.type
_entity.pdbx_description
1 polymer ?
#
loop_
_entity_poly.entity_id
_entity_poly.type
_entity_poly.pdbx_seq_one_letter_code
_entity_poly.pdbx_strand_id
1 'polypeptide(L)'
;MQAASAQVERWRIPSSALWPFLLIAFGWAWGLIALFVFLPDQMTRWFGSLTGHHPLFILAVYAPAIAAIVVIGYHVGWSGLRSYLSRVLLWRCPPAWVAFIVLGMPLLFYAGAAVKGNLFLDPFPFEGLAPMLGALALTLVIGPVEELGWRGLALPLLQRRLAPLWAGLLLGLVWSVWHFPAFLLSGTPQGAWSFMPFLIGSTAISVIVTPLFNASRGSILLPALIHFQANNPLWPDAQPYDTYFFVAAAFVVVWLNRQTMLTRQGAVMIVVPATDDEATQVPPRLPSNATHSEEKKWDS
;
A
#
# COMPACT_ATOMS: atom_id res chain seq x y z
N MET A 1 35.54 -6.81 8.43
CA MET A 1 34.48 -6.65 9.47
C MET A 1 33.81 -5.27 9.45
N GLN A 2 34.51 -4.15 9.18
CA GLN A 2 33.91 -2.79 9.17
C GLN A 2 32.88 -2.50 8.04
N ALA A 3 33.00 -3.12 6.85
CA ALA A 3 32.03 -2.91 5.76
C ALA A 3 30.69 -3.63 6.00
N ALA A 4 30.68 -4.72 6.78
CA ALA A 4 29.47 -5.44 7.16
C ALA A 4 28.70 -4.71 8.27
N SER A 5 29.40 -4.07 9.22
CA SER A 5 28.76 -3.23 10.25
C SER A 5 28.15 -1.95 9.65
N ALA A 6 28.79 -1.31 8.67
CA ALA A 6 28.25 -0.12 8.01
C ALA A 6 26.98 -0.38 7.18
N GLN A 7 26.80 -1.58 6.62
CA GLN A 7 25.55 -1.97 5.95
C GLN A 7 24.42 -2.28 6.93
N VAL A 8 24.74 -2.80 8.12
CA VAL A 8 23.79 -3.05 9.22
C VAL A 8 23.33 -1.71 9.83
N GLU A 9 24.21 -0.71 9.93
CA GLU A 9 23.86 0.65 10.36
C GLU A 9 22.93 1.39 9.37
N ARG A 10 22.98 1.06 8.07
CA ARG A 10 22.16 1.73 7.06
C ARG A 10 20.66 1.45 7.19
N TRP A 11 20.29 0.32 7.80
CA TRP A 11 18.91 -0.14 7.86
C TRP A 11 18.52 -0.53 9.29
N ARG A 12 17.77 0.34 9.96
CA ARG A 12 17.23 0.09 11.32
C ARG A 12 16.33 -1.15 11.45
N ILE A 13 15.82 -1.63 10.32
CA ILE A 13 14.95 -2.81 10.23
C ILE A 13 15.55 -3.71 9.15
N PRO A 14 15.93 -4.97 9.45
CA PRO A 14 16.51 -5.90 8.49
C PRO A 14 15.47 -6.40 7.48
N SER A 15 15.93 -6.87 6.32
CA SER A 15 15.01 -7.39 5.29
C SER A 15 14.30 -8.69 5.70
N SER A 16 14.89 -9.44 6.65
CA SER A 16 14.27 -10.63 7.24
C SER A 16 13.01 -10.31 8.05
N ALA A 17 12.80 -9.05 8.47
CA ALA A 17 11.59 -8.61 9.17
C ALA A 17 10.30 -8.75 8.33
N LEU A 18 10.43 -8.99 7.02
CA LEU A 18 9.30 -9.32 6.16
C LEU A 18 8.62 -10.64 6.58
N TRP A 19 9.37 -11.62 7.08
CA TRP A 19 8.81 -12.90 7.53
C TRP A 19 7.89 -12.78 8.74
N PRO A 20 8.32 -12.23 9.90
CA PRO A 20 7.42 -12.04 11.03
C PRO A 20 6.25 -11.11 10.68
N PHE A 21 6.47 -10.10 9.82
CA PHE A 21 5.38 -9.28 9.30
C PHE A 21 4.31 -10.11 8.57
N LEU A 22 4.71 -10.94 7.60
CA LEU A 22 3.77 -11.78 6.84
C LEU A 22 3.09 -12.82 7.73
N LEU A 23 3.82 -13.43 8.67
CA LEU A 23 3.26 -14.40 9.60
C LEU A 23 2.18 -13.79 10.49
N ILE A 24 2.40 -12.58 11.01
CA ILE A 24 1.39 -11.87 11.82
C ILE A 24 0.22 -11.43 10.91
N ALA A 25 0.49 -10.81 9.77
CA ALA A 25 -0.54 -10.28 8.88
C ALA A 25 -1.48 -11.38 8.35
N PHE A 26 -0.92 -12.51 7.89
CA PHE A 26 -1.70 -13.66 7.43
C PHE A 26 -2.30 -14.43 8.61
N GLY A 27 -1.49 -14.79 9.62
CA GLY A 27 -1.95 -15.60 10.75
C GLY A 27 -3.11 -14.95 11.49
N TRP A 28 -3.08 -13.63 11.67
CA TRP A 28 -4.16 -12.88 12.31
C TRP A 28 -5.44 -12.85 11.46
N ALA A 29 -5.34 -12.38 10.21
CA ALA A 29 -6.50 -12.24 9.34
C ALA A 29 -7.12 -13.61 8.97
N TRP A 30 -6.28 -14.54 8.52
CA TRP A 30 -6.73 -15.87 8.12
C TRP A 30 -7.20 -16.68 9.31
N GLY A 31 -6.53 -16.59 10.46
CA GLY A 31 -6.94 -17.30 11.68
C GLY A 31 -8.33 -16.85 12.13
N LEU A 32 -8.58 -15.54 12.17
CA LEU A 32 -9.88 -14.99 12.56
C LEU A 32 -10.99 -15.42 11.59
N ILE A 33 -10.75 -15.30 10.27
CA ILE A 33 -11.74 -15.71 9.26
C ILE A 33 -11.95 -17.24 9.28
N ALA A 34 -10.88 -18.03 9.47
CA ALA A 34 -10.98 -19.48 9.57
C ALA A 34 -11.90 -19.93 10.71
N LEU A 35 -11.92 -19.22 11.84
CA LEU A 35 -12.88 -19.50 12.91
C LEU A 35 -14.33 -19.34 12.42
N PHE A 36 -14.64 -18.31 11.65
CA PHE A 36 -15.98 -18.11 11.08
C PHE A 36 -16.33 -19.13 9.98
N VAL A 37 -15.33 -19.65 9.26
CA VAL A 37 -15.52 -20.67 8.22
C VAL A 37 -15.73 -22.07 8.83
N PHE A 38 -14.91 -22.46 9.80
CA PHE A 38 -14.90 -23.82 10.34
C PHE A 38 -15.77 -23.99 11.59
N LEU A 39 -16.08 -22.91 12.32
CA LEU A 39 -16.92 -22.91 13.52
C LEU A 39 -18.06 -21.86 13.42
N PRO A 40 -18.85 -21.84 12.32
CA PRO A 40 -19.81 -20.78 12.03
C PRO A 40 -20.87 -20.64 13.13
N ASP A 41 -21.44 -21.75 13.61
CA ASP A 41 -22.48 -21.72 14.64
C ASP A 41 -21.96 -21.11 15.96
N GLN A 42 -20.76 -21.47 16.39
CA GLN A 42 -20.17 -20.95 17.62
C GLN A 42 -19.84 -19.47 17.48
N MET A 43 -19.19 -19.09 16.37
CA MET A 43 -18.79 -17.71 16.13
C MET A 43 -20.00 -16.80 15.97
N THR A 44 -21.03 -17.22 15.24
CA THR A 44 -22.27 -16.44 15.08
C THR A 44 -23.06 -16.35 16.38
N ARG A 45 -23.07 -17.38 17.23
CA ARG A 45 -23.71 -17.31 18.56
C ARG A 45 -23.01 -16.32 19.49
N TRP A 46 -21.67 -16.26 19.47
CA TRP A 46 -20.91 -15.43 20.40
C TRP A 46 -20.72 -13.99 19.93
N PHE A 47 -20.52 -13.80 18.63
CA PHE A 47 -20.13 -12.51 18.06
C PHE A 47 -21.15 -11.95 17.06
N GLY A 48 -22.08 -12.77 16.59
CA GLY A 48 -23.00 -12.40 15.51
C GLY A 48 -22.47 -12.75 14.12
N SER A 49 -23.28 -12.50 13.09
CA SER A 49 -22.90 -12.78 11.71
C SER A 49 -21.81 -11.82 11.24
N LEU A 50 -20.77 -12.36 10.59
CA LEU A 50 -19.69 -11.54 10.06
C LEU A 50 -20.18 -10.73 8.85
N THR A 51 -20.05 -9.42 8.93
CA THR A 51 -20.34 -8.46 7.85
C THR A 51 -19.16 -7.52 7.66
N GLY A 52 -19.14 -6.74 6.58
CA GLY A 52 -18.12 -5.70 6.37
C GLY A 52 -18.04 -4.63 7.48
N HIS A 53 -19.11 -4.47 8.27
CA HIS A 53 -19.19 -3.54 9.40
C HIS A 53 -18.84 -4.19 10.75
N HIS A 54 -18.61 -5.50 10.76
CA HIS A 54 -18.42 -6.26 11.99
C HIS A 54 -17.05 -5.95 12.62
N PRO A 55 -16.95 -5.71 13.95
CA PRO A 55 -15.69 -5.36 14.60
C PRO A 55 -14.56 -6.38 14.36
N LEU A 56 -14.87 -7.68 14.41
CA LEU A 56 -13.90 -8.73 14.11
C LEU A 56 -13.45 -8.75 12.64
N PHE A 57 -14.31 -8.34 11.69
CA PHE A 57 -13.89 -8.19 10.30
C PHE A 57 -12.92 -7.02 10.15
N ILE A 58 -13.24 -5.86 10.74
CA ILE A 58 -12.34 -4.69 10.75
C ILE A 58 -10.99 -5.05 11.41
N LEU A 59 -11.02 -5.81 12.51
CA LEU A 59 -9.81 -6.28 13.18
C LEU A 59 -8.97 -7.24 12.31
N ALA A 60 -9.61 -8.08 11.51
CA ALA A 60 -8.92 -8.90 10.52
C ALA A 60 -8.29 -8.02 9.43
N VAL A 61 -9.00 -7.00 8.95
CA VAL A 61 -8.49 -6.05 7.95
C VAL A 61 -7.28 -5.27 8.47
N TYR A 62 -7.24 -4.95 9.77
CA TYR A 62 -6.12 -4.22 10.37
C TYR A 62 -4.85 -5.06 10.57
N ALA A 63 -4.88 -6.36 10.27
CA ALA A 63 -3.75 -7.27 10.46
C ALA A 63 -2.40 -6.77 9.90
N PRO A 64 -2.28 -6.30 8.63
CA PRO A 64 -1.03 -5.72 8.12
C PRO A 64 -0.55 -4.49 8.90
N ALA A 65 -1.46 -3.62 9.35
CA ALA A 65 -1.09 -2.45 10.16
C ALA A 65 -0.54 -2.87 11.54
N ILE A 66 -1.25 -3.79 12.21
CA ILE A 66 -0.84 -4.37 13.50
C ILE A 66 0.53 -5.04 13.35
N ALA A 67 0.72 -5.86 12.31
CA ALA A 67 1.97 -6.53 12.02
C ALA A 67 3.14 -5.55 11.86
N ALA A 68 2.94 -4.45 11.11
CA ALA A 68 3.97 -3.43 10.95
C ALA A 68 4.29 -2.71 12.25
N ILE A 69 3.28 -2.31 13.03
CA ILE A 69 3.49 -1.64 14.33
C ILE A 69 4.28 -2.53 15.29
N VAL A 70 3.95 -3.82 15.37
CA VAL A 70 4.66 -4.79 16.22
C VAL A 70 6.10 -4.96 15.77
N VAL A 71 6.35 -5.21 14.48
CA VAL A 71 7.70 -5.43 13.94
C VAL A 71 8.57 -4.18 14.09
N ILE A 72 8.03 -3.00 13.80
CA ILE A 72 8.75 -1.73 13.91
C ILE A 72 9.02 -1.42 15.38
N GLY A 73 8.01 -1.51 16.25
CA GLY A 73 8.15 -1.27 17.68
C GLY A 73 9.18 -2.19 18.34
N TYR A 74 9.23 -3.46 17.92
CA TYR A 74 10.23 -4.42 18.41
C TYR A 74 11.67 -4.07 18.00
N HIS A 75 11.89 -3.54 16.80
CA HIS A 75 13.24 -3.25 16.29
C HIS A 75 13.77 -1.86 16.63
N VAL A 76 12.91 -0.84 16.66
CA VAL A 76 13.34 0.56 16.80
C VAL A 76 12.70 1.31 17.96
N GLY A 77 11.90 0.60 18.77
CA GLY A 77 11.22 1.17 19.93
C GLY A 77 10.21 2.27 19.58
N TRP A 78 9.77 2.98 20.62
CA TRP A 78 8.73 4.01 20.49
C TRP A 78 9.16 5.21 19.63
N SER A 79 10.39 5.69 19.79
CA SER A 79 10.90 6.83 19.01
C SER A 79 10.93 6.51 17.51
N GLY A 80 11.43 5.33 17.13
CA GLY A 80 11.42 4.90 15.74
C GLY A 80 10.01 4.66 15.19
N LEU A 81 9.08 4.15 16.00
CA LEU A 81 7.68 4.01 15.61
C LEU A 81 7.01 5.37 15.33
N ARG A 82 7.29 6.41 16.14
CA ARG A 82 6.80 7.78 15.88
C ARG A 82 7.36 8.35 14.58
N SER A 83 8.67 8.18 14.35
CA SER A 83 9.32 8.58 13.10
C SER A 83 8.69 7.87 11.89
N TYR A 84 8.42 6.57 12.02
CA TYR A 84 7.71 5.81 11.00
C TYR A 84 6.29 6.36 10.73
N LEU A 85 5.49 6.60 11.78
CA LEU A 85 4.12 7.09 11.67
C LEU A 85 4.04 8.52 11.11
N SER A 86 5.10 9.32 11.19
CA SER A 86 5.16 10.64 10.54
C SER A 86 4.91 10.56 9.03
N ARG A 87 5.21 9.41 8.40
CA ARG A 87 4.99 9.16 6.97
C ARG A 87 3.51 9.09 6.60
N VAL A 88 2.61 8.91 7.56
CA VAL A 88 1.14 8.96 7.37
C VAL A 88 0.66 10.39 7.15
N LEU A 89 1.42 11.40 7.59
CA LEU A 89 1.11 12.81 7.39
C LEU A 89 1.98 13.46 6.30
N LEU A 90 2.85 12.68 5.66
CA LEU A 90 3.80 13.19 4.66
C LEU A 90 3.06 13.50 3.36
N TRP A 91 2.74 14.78 3.12
CA TRP A 91 2.25 15.25 1.84
C TRP A 91 3.38 15.68 0.91
N ARG A 92 3.80 14.79 0.02
CA ARG A 92 4.77 15.06 -1.05
C ARG A 92 4.26 14.49 -2.37
N CYS A 93 3.14 14.99 -2.86
CA CYS A 93 2.49 14.46 -4.05
C CYS A 93 2.81 15.30 -5.30
N PRO A 94 3.45 14.73 -6.35
CA PRO A 94 3.53 15.38 -7.64
C PRO A 94 2.12 15.66 -8.21
N PRO A 95 1.86 16.80 -8.89
CA PRO A 95 0.52 17.17 -9.36
C PRO A 95 -0.16 16.12 -10.23
N ALA A 96 0.60 15.40 -11.07
CA ALA A 96 0.07 14.31 -11.90
C ALA A 96 -0.54 13.18 -11.05
N TRP A 97 0.05 12.87 -9.89
CA TRP A 97 -0.49 11.87 -8.98
C TRP A 97 -1.72 12.37 -8.22
N VAL A 98 -1.79 13.67 -7.89
CA VAL A 98 -3.02 14.28 -7.36
C VAL A 98 -4.16 14.15 -8.37
N ALA A 99 -3.91 14.52 -9.63
CA ALA A 99 -4.89 14.38 -10.71
C ALA A 99 -5.30 12.91 -10.90
N PHE A 100 -4.37 11.96 -10.81
CA PHE A 100 -4.69 10.54 -10.89
C PHE A 100 -5.54 10.05 -9.71
N ILE A 101 -5.26 10.48 -8.47
CA ILE A 101 -6.08 10.13 -7.30
C ILE A 101 -7.51 10.70 -7.43
N VAL A 102 -7.64 11.95 -7.86
CA VAL A 102 -8.92 12.68 -7.87
C VAL A 102 -9.77 12.36 -9.10
N LEU A 103 -9.15 12.20 -10.26
CA LEU A 103 -9.85 12.02 -11.54
C LEU A 103 -9.57 10.66 -12.18
N GLY A 104 -8.32 10.19 -12.11
CA GLY A 104 -7.90 8.92 -12.71
C GLY A 104 -8.65 7.73 -12.10
N MET A 105 -8.56 7.55 -10.77
CA MET A 105 -9.20 6.43 -10.07
C MET A 105 -10.72 6.36 -10.33
N PRO A 106 -11.50 7.45 -10.13
CA PRO A 106 -12.93 7.41 -10.44
C PRO A 106 -13.20 7.05 -11.89
N LEU A 107 -12.45 7.62 -12.84
CA LEU A 107 -12.63 7.34 -14.26
C LEU A 107 -12.47 5.85 -14.60
N LEU A 108 -11.55 5.13 -13.93
CA LEU A 108 -11.40 3.69 -14.13
C LEU A 108 -12.65 2.90 -13.69
N PHE A 109 -13.27 3.29 -12.57
CA PHE A 109 -14.54 2.69 -12.11
C PHE A 109 -15.70 3.03 -13.05
N TYR A 110 -15.87 4.30 -13.43
CA TYR A 110 -16.92 4.70 -14.38
C TYR A 110 -16.74 4.02 -15.74
N ALA A 111 -15.52 3.83 -16.22
CA ALA A 111 -15.26 3.08 -17.45
C ALA A 111 -15.63 1.59 -17.31
N GLY A 112 -15.29 0.95 -16.18
CA GLY A 112 -15.70 -0.42 -15.89
C GLY A 112 -17.22 -0.57 -15.81
N ALA A 113 -17.91 0.35 -15.15
CA ALA A 113 -19.36 0.40 -15.06
C ALA A 113 -20.04 0.63 -16.43
N ALA A 114 -19.43 1.43 -17.30
CA ALA A 114 -19.89 1.61 -18.68
C ALA A 114 -19.84 0.31 -19.48
N VAL A 115 -18.73 -0.45 -19.38
CA VAL A 115 -18.60 -1.76 -20.03
C VAL A 115 -19.55 -2.79 -19.41
N LYS A 116 -19.76 -2.74 -18.10
CA LYS A 116 -20.72 -3.58 -17.38
C LYS A 116 -22.18 -3.27 -17.75
N GLY A 117 -22.45 -2.08 -18.30
CA GLY A 117 -23.79 -1.63 -18.70
C GLY A 117 -24.63 -1.06 -17.55
N ASN A 118 -24.02 -0.66 -16.43
CA ASN A 118 -24.72 -0.16 -15.25
C ASN A 118 -24.43 1.31 -14.89
N LEU A 119 -23.74 2.05 -15.78
CA LEU A 119 -23.27 3.41 -15.56
C LEU A 119 -24.31 4.39 -14.97
N PHE A 120 -25.58 4.23 -15.35
CA PHE A 120 -26.68 5.12 -14.96
C PHE A 120 -27.78 4.42 -14.16
N LEU A 121 -27.56 3.19 -13.69
CA LEU A 121 -28.58 2.42 -12.98
C LEU A 121 -28.79 2.90 -11.55
N ASP A 122 -27.72 3.33 -10.89
CA ASP A 122 -27.77 3.83 -9.52
C ASP A 122 -26.76 4.98 -9.32
N PRO A 123 -27.07 6.20 -9.79
CA PRO A 123 -26.15 7.33 -9.72
C PRO A 123 -25.91 7.83 -8.28
N PHE A 124 -26.74 7.41 -7.32
CA PHE A 124 -26.58 7.76 -5.91
C PHE A 124 -27.08 6.61 -5.01
N PRO A 125 -26.20 5.65 -4.65
CA PRO A 125 -26.59 4.40 -3.98
C PRO A 125 -26.84 4.56 -2.47
N PHE A 126 -27.30 5.75 -2.03
CA PHE A 126 -27.52 6.06 -0.62
C PHE A 126 -28.90 6.68 -0.40
N GLU A 127 -29.54 6.31 0.72
CA GLU A 127 -30.84 6.86 1.13
C GLU A 127 -30.76 8.35 1.55
N GLY A 128 -29.56 8.91 1.64
CA GLY A 128 -29.34 10.32 1.94
C GLY A 128 -27.90 10.65 2.31
N LEU A 129 -27.67 11.90 2.73
CA LEU A 129 -26.34 12.41 3.05
C LEU A 129 -25.71 11.69 4.26
N ALA A 130 -26.49 11.40 5.31
CA ALA A 130 -25.95 10.80 6.53
C ALA A 130 -25.42 9.36 6.31
N PRO A 131 -26.16 8.43 5.67
CA PRO A 131 -25.62 7.11 5.31
C PRO A 131 -24.39 7.18 4.40
N MET A 132 -24.39 8.11 3.44
CA MET A 132 -23.24 8.35 2.55
C MET A 132 -21.99 8.76 3.34
N LEU A 133 -22.11 9.74 4.24
CA LEU A 133 -21.00 10.19 5.08
C LEU A 133 -20.54 9.07 6.03
N GLY A 134 -21.45 8.25 6.55
CA GLY A 134 -21.11 7.08 7.36
C GLY A 134 -20.28 6.05 6.59
N ALA A 135 -20.68 5.71 5.38
CA ALA A 135 -19.97 4.77 4.52
C ALA A 135 -18.58 5.30 4.10
N LEU A 136 -18.48 6.60 3.79
CA LEU A 136 -17.22 7.28 3.49
C LEU A 136 -16.27 7.26 4.70
N ALA A 137 -16.79 7.59 5.89
CA ALA A 137 -15.99 7.60 7.12
C ALA A 137 -15.47 6.20 7.47
N LEU A 138 -16.30 5.17 7.32
CA LEU A 138 -15.89 3.80 7.54
C LEU A 138 -14.82 3.36 6.53
N THR A 139 -15.04 3.63 5.25
CA THR A 139 -14.09 3.27 4.18
C THR A 139 -12.74 3.93 4.38
N LEU A 140 -12.72 5.18 4.88
CA LEU A 140 -11.51 5.93 5.18
C LEU A 140 -10.64 5.26 6.25
N VAL A 141 -11.23 4.48 7.16
CA VAL A 141 -10.49 3.80 8.24
C VAL A 141 -10.27 2.32 7.99
N ILE A 142 -10.90 1.70 7.00
CA ILE A 142 -10.69 0.26 6.69
C ILE A 142 -9.48 0.06 5.77
N GLY A 143 -9.67 0.20 4.46
CA GLY A 143 -8.62 -0.10 3.47
C GLY A 143 -7.34 0.74 3.68
N PRO A 144 -7.44 2.07 3.86
CA PRO A 144 -6.28 2.94 4.04
C PRO A 144 -5.33 2.54 5.18
N VAL A 145 -5.85 1.94 6.25
CA VAL A 145 -5.04 1.49 7.39
C VAL A 145 -4.09 0.36 7.00
N GLU A 146 -4.47 -0.49 6.06
CA GLU A 146 -3.62 -1.58 5.57
C GLU A 146 -2.29 -1.10 4.98
N GLU A 147 -2.27 0.11 4.43
CA GLU A 147 -1.08 0.69 3.78
C GLU A 147 0.07 0.92 4.76
N LEU A 148 -0.20 0.99 6.07
CA LEU A 148 0.84 0.91 7.11
C LEU A 148 1.65 -0.39 6.98
N GLY A 149 1.00 -1.53 6.73
CA GLY A 149 1.71 -2.78 6.49
C GLY A 149 2.34 -2.83 5.11
N TRP A 150 1.51 -2.70 4.09
CA TRP A 150 1.90 -3.03 2.72
C TRP A 150 2.92 -2.04 2.14
N ARG A 151 2.65 -0.74 2.19
CA ARG A 151 3.53 0.30 1.61
C ARG A 151 4.43 0.92 2.68
N GLY A 152 4.01 0.90 3.94
CA GLY A 152 4.78 1.38 5.07
C GLY A 152 5.99 0.50 5.38
N LEU A 153 5.82 -0.83 5.41
CA LEU A 153 6.87 -1.79 5.76
C LEU A 153 7.26 -2.69 4.58
N ALA A 154 6.32 -3.45 4.01
CA ALA A 154 6.66 -4.55 3.10
C ALA A 154 7.29 -4.06 1.78
N LEU A 155 6.71 -3.04 1.13
CA LEU A 155 7.23 -2.50 -0.12
C LEU A 155 8.68 -1.99 0.01
N PRO A 156 9.06 -1.14 1.00
CA PRO A 156 10.44 -0.76 1.19
C PRO A 156 11.40 -1.94 1.38
N LEU A 157 11.00 -2.98 2.12
CA LEU A 157 11.83 -4.18 2.32
C LEU A 157 12.02 -4.96 1.01
N LEU A 158 10.96 -5.10 0.21
CA LEU A 158 11.03 -5.74 -1.12
C LEU A 158 11.92 -4.94 -2.09
N GLN A 159 11.79 -3.62 -2.12
CA GLN A 159 12.56 -2.73 -3.01
C GLN A 159 14.07 -2.73 -2.73
N ARG A 160 14.53 -3.24 -1.57
CA ARG A 160 15.96 -3.45 -1.32
C ARG A 160 16.57 -4.50 -2.25
N ARG A 161 15.77 -5.48 -2.69
CA ARG A 161 16.21 -6.60 -3.52
C ARG A 161 15.62 -6.57 -4.93
N LEU A 162 14.45 -5.97 -5.10
CA LEU A 162 13.71 -5.95 -6.35
C LEU A 162 13.61 -4.53 -6.91
N ALA A 163 13.60 -4.39 -8.25
CA ALA A 163 13.19 -3.13 -8.87
C ALA A 163 11.70 -2.87 -8.56
N PRO A 164 11.24 -1.60 -8.55
CA PRO A 164 9.88 -1.25 -8.15
C PRO A 164 8.78 -2.00 -8.91
N LEU A 165 8.94 -2.28 -10.21
CA LEU A 165 7.98 -3.12 -10.94
C LEU A 165 7.80 -4.50 -10.28
N TRP A 166 8.91 -5.20 -10.03
CA TRP A 166 8.88 -6.54 -9.43
C TRP A 166 8.44 -6.54 -7.97
N ALA A 167 8.83 -5.51 -7.21
CA ALA A 167 8.37 -5.32 -5.84
C ALA A 167 6.85 -5.07 -5.79
N GLY A 168 6.33 -4.23 -6.68
CA GLY A 168 4.90 -3.94 -6.80
C GLY A 168 4.08 -5.16 -7.23
N LEU A 169 4.57 -5.94 -8.20
CA LEU A 169 3.96 -7.19 -8.64
C LEU A 169 3.89 -8.23 -7.52
N LEU A 170 5.03 -8.50 -6.86
CA LEU A 170 5.09 -9.46 -5.76
C LEU A 170 4.20 -9.03 -4.59
N LEU A 171 4.27 -7.76 -4.21
CA LEU A 171 3.42 -7.24 -3.14
C LEU A 171 1.94 -7.32 -3.50
N GLY A 172 1.60 -7.05 -4.77
CA GLY A 172 0.25 -7.17 -5.30
C GLY A 172 -0.28 -8.58 -5.12
N LEU A 173 0.46 -9.58 -5.57
CA LEU A 173 0.10 -10.99 -5.42
C LEU A 173 -0.07 -11.40 -3.94
N VAL A 174 0.87 -11.00 -3.09
CA VAL A 174 0.80 -11.27 -1.64
C VAL A 174 -0.46 -10.65 -1.04
N TRP A 175 -0.76 -9.41 -1.41
CA TRP A 175 -1.93 -8.69 -0.93
C TRP A 175 -3.26 -9.30 -1.45
N SER A 176 -3.30 -9.74 -2.71
CA SER A 176 -4.44 -10.46 -3.27
C SER A 176 -4.69 -11.78 -2.54
N VAL A 177 -3.64 -12.57 -2.32
CA VAL A 177 -3.75 -13.84 -1.61
C VAL A 177 -4.18 -13.63 -0.16
N TRP A 178 -3.68 -12.58 0.51
CA TRP A 178 -4.11 -12.25 1.87
C TRP A 178 -5.64 -12.09 2.00
N HIS A 179 -6.31 -11.56 0.97
CA HIS A 179 -7.77 -11.43 0.93
C HIS A 179 -8.55 -12.73 0.70
N PHE A 180 -7.89 -13.81 0.26
CA PHE A 180 -8.57 -15.03 -0.21
C PHE A 180 -9.65 -15.57 0.75
N PRO A 181 -9.43 -15.64 2.07
CA PRO A 181 -10.47 -16.14 2.98
C PRO A 181 -11.77 -15.32 2.98
N ALA A 182 -11.72 -14.01 2.68
CA ALA A 182 -12.92 -13.19 2.61
C ALA A 182 -13.86 -13.62 1.47
N PHE A 183 -13.32 -14.14 0.36
CA PHE A 183 -14.10 -14.67 -0.76
C PHE A 183 -14.92 -15.92 -0.38
N LEU A 184 -14.60 -16.58 0.73
CA LEU A 184 -15.32 -17.74 1.23
C LEU A 184 -16.53 -17.34 2.11
N LEU A 185 -16.69 -16.05 2.42
CA LEU A 185 -17.71 -15.54 3.32
C LEU A 185 -18.75 -14.69 2.58
N SER A 186 -20.00 -15.16 2.53
CA SER A 186 -21.12 -14.51 1.85
C SER A 186 -21.53 -13.14 2.42
N GLY A 187 -21.10 -12.81 3.65
CA GLY A 187 -21.37 -11.52 4.31
C GLY A 187 -20.36 -10.41 3.99
N THR A 188 -19.35 -10.70 3.18
CA THR A 188 -18.34 -9.72 2.76
C THR A 188 -18.58 -9.27 1.31
N PRO A 189 -18.15 -8.05 0.92
CA PRO A 189 -18.19 -7.64 -0.49
C PRO A 189 -17.54 -8.66 -1.42
N GLN A 190 -16.41 -9.24 -1.00
CA GLN A 190 -15.63 -10.21 -1.78
C GLN A 190 -16.36 -11.54 -2.01
N GLY A 191 -17.28 -11.93 -1.14
CA GLY A 191 -18.10 -13.14 -1.31
C GLY A 191 -18.99 -13.11 -2.56
N ALA A 192 -19.25 -11.93 -3.12
CA ALA A 192 -20.01 -11.75 -4.36
C ALA A 192 -19.11 -11.67 -5.62
N TRP A 193 -17.79 -11.74 -5.47
CA TRP A 193 -16.82 -11.46 -6.53
C TRP A 193 -16.09 -12.72 -6.99
N SER A 194 -15.52 -12.66 -8.20
CA SER A 194 -14.57 -13.67 -8.67
C SER A 194 -13.16 -13.33 -8.22
N PHE A 195 -12.48 -14.30 -7.59
CA PHE A 195 -11.13 -14.08 -7.05
C PHE A 195 -10.08 -13.76 -8.12
N MET A 196 -10.17 -14.37 -9.31
CA MET A 196 -9.16 -14.16 -10.37
C MET A 196 -9.12 -12.72 -10.92
N PRO A 197 -10.25 -12.10 -11.32
CA PRO A 197 -10.26 -10.67 -11.65
C PRO A 197 -9.75 -9.80 -10.50
N PHE A 198 -10.18 -10.05 -9.26
CA PHE A 198 -9.70 -9.31 -8.11
C PHE A 198 -8.19 -9.42 -7.93
N LEU A 199 -7.61 -10.61 -8.07
CA LEU A 199 -6.17 -10.84 -7.97
C LEU A 199 -5.41 -10.03 -9.01
N ILE A 200 -5.87 -10.05 -10.26
CA ILE A 200 -5.26 -9.30 -11.37
C ILE A 200 -5.39 -7.80 -11.13
N GLY A 201 -6.59 -7.32 -10.78
CA GLY A 201 -6.89 -5.91 -10.55
C GLY A 201 -6.11 -5.33 -9.36
N SER A 202 -6.13 -6.00 -8.21
CA SER A 202 -5.37 -5.57 -7.01
C SER A 202 -3.86 -5.62 -7.23
N THR A 203 -3.36 -6.60 -8.00
CA THR A 203 -1.96 -6.63 -8.41
C THR A 203 -1.61 -5.44 -9.32
N ALA A 204 -2.47 -5.11 -10.28
CA ALA A 204 -2.31 -3.93 -11.14
C ALA A 204 -2.32 -2.62 -10.33
N ILE A 205 -3.23 -2.48 -9.36
CA ILE A 205 -3.26 -1.34 -8.42
C ILE A 205 -1.94 -1.26 -7.65
N SER A 206 -1.41 -2.39 -7.15
CA SER A 206 -0.12 -2.39 -6.45
C SER A 206 1.04 -1.89 -7.32
N VAL A 207 1.04 -2.25 -8.60
CA VAL A 207 2.00 -1.73 -9.60
C VAL A 207 1.82 -0.24 -9.83
N ILE A 208 0.59 0.28 -9.87
CA ILE A 208 0.29 1.71 -10.02
C ILE A 208 0.75 2.52 -8.79
N VAL A 209 0.48 2.00 -7.59
CA VAL A 209 0.79 2.68 -6.32
C VAL A 209 2.29 2.74 -6.05
N THR A 210 3.06 1.77 -6.53
CA THR A 210 4.49 1.67 -6.26
C THR A 210 5.31 2.89 -6.73
N PRO A 211 5.22 3.37 -7.99
CA PRO A 211 5.92 4.58 -8.42
C PRO A 211 5.37 5.85 -7.76
N LEU A 212 4.08 5.91 -7.40
CA LEU A 212 3.50 7.00 -6.61
C LEU A 212 4.16 7.08 -5.23
N PHE A 213 4.31 5.93 -4.56
CA PHE A 213 4.97 5.83 -3.26
C PHE A 213 6.43 6.28 -3.34
N ASN A 214 7.15 5.87 -4.39
CA ASN A 214 8.54 6.26 -4.60
C ASN A 214 8.68 7.76 -4.90
N ALA A 215 7.86 8.28 -5.82
CA ALA A 215 7.87 9.70 -6.20
C ALA A 215 7.47 10.62 -5.03
N SER A 216 6.72 10.09 -4.06
CA SER A 216 6.30 10.81 -2.86
C SER A 216 7.21 10.65 -1.65
N ARG A 217 8.44 10.18 -1.88
CA ARG A 217 9.47 10.01 -0.84
C ARG A 217 9.02 9.07 0.29
N GLY A 218 8.19 8.09 -0.03
CA GLY A 218 7.73 7.09 0.93
C GLY A 218 6.53 7.52 1.76
N SER A 219 5.72 8.46 1.27
CA SER A 219 4.44 8.81 1.90
C SER A 219 3.53 7.59 2.00
N ILE A 220 2.99 7.34 3.20
CA ILE A 220 1.96 6.31 3.41
C ILE A 220 0.57 6.90 3.11
N LEU A 221 0.41 8.22 3.27
CA LEU A 221 -0.84 8.94 2.99
C LEU A 221 -1.35 8.72 1.56
N LEU A 222 -0.46 8.83 0.57
CA LEU A 222 -0.91 8.80 -0.83
C LEU A 222 -1.34 7.40 -1.30
N PRO A 223 -0.63 6.30 -0.97
CA PRO A 223 -1.18 4.95 -1.11
C PRO A 223 -2.51 4.77 -0.39
N ALA A 224 -2.62 5.29 0.85
CA ALA A 224 -3.86 5.23 1.63
C ALA A 224 -5.02 5.94 0.92
N LEU A 225 -4.78 7.06 0.24
CA LEU A 225 -5.79 7.75 -0.57
C LEU A 225 -6.16 6.98 -1.84
N ILE A 226 -5.21 6.32 -2.52
CA ILE A 226 -5.55 5.43 -3.65
C ILE A 226 -6.38 4.24 -3.16
N HIS A 227 -6.02 3.64 -2.03
CA HIS A 227 -6.78 2.54 -1.45
C HIS A 227 -8.18 3.00 -1.03
N PHE A 228 -8.31 4.18 -0.42
CA PHE A 228 -9.61 4.80 -0.18
C PHE A 228 -10.42 4.93 -1.47
N GLN A 229 -9.81 5.42 -2.56
CA GLN A 229 -10.49 5.51 -3.86
C GLN A 229 -10.88 4.16 -4.44
N ALA A 230 -10.09 3.11 -4.22
CA ALA A 230 -10.40 1.76 -4.68
C ALA A 230 -11.60 1.15 -3.96
N ASN A 231 -11.85 1.57 -2.71
CA ASN A 231 -12.98 1.08 -1.90
C ASN A 231 -14.13 2.09 -1.81
N ASN A 232 -14.02 3.23 -2.47
CA ASN A 232 -14.91 4.37 -2.26
C ASN A 232 -16.34 4.01 -2.71
N PRO A 233 -17.32 4.05 -1.79
CA PRO A 233 -18.67 3.58 -2.07
C PRO A 233 -19.47 4.55 -2.96
N LEU A 234 -18.91 5.70 -3.32
CA LEU A 234 -19.48 6.62 -4.31
C LEU A 234 -19.27 6.16 -5.75
N TRP A 235 -18.33 5.24 -6.00
CA TRP A 235 -18.05 4.75 -7.35
C TRP A 235 -19.01 3.63 -7.71
N PRO A 236 -19.48 3.59 -8.97
CA PRO A 236 -20.39 2.52 -9.40
C PRO A 236 -19.70 1.17 -9.30
N ASP A 237 -20.49 0.13 -9.04
CA ASP A 237 -20.03 -1.25 -9.09
C ASP A 237 -19.51 -1.59 -10.49
N ALA A 238 -18.20 -1.71 -10.63
CA ALA A 238 -17.52 -1.83 -11.92
C ALA A 238 -16.93 -3.23 -12.17
N GLN A 239 -16.96 -4.12 -11.18
CA GLN A 239 -16.33 -5.43 -11.28
C GLN A 239 -17.13 -6.43 -12.14
N PRO A 240 -16.45 -7.36 -12.82
CA PRO A 240 -14.99 -7.51 -12.90
C PRO A 240 -14.31 -6.64 -13.98
N TYR A 241 -15.05 -5.75 -14.64
CA TYR A 241 -14.59 -5.03 -15.84
C TYR A 241 -13.59 -3.91 -15.54
N ASP A 242 -13.66 -3.30 -14.36
CA ASP A 242 -12.66 -2.40 -13.80
C ASP A 242 -11.23 -2.97 -13.86
N THR A 243 -11.08 -4.29 -13.73
CA THR A 243 -9.80 -5.00 -13.81
C THR A 243 -9.07 -4.71 -15.12
N TYR A 244 -9.78 -4.65 -16.26
CA TYR A 244 -9.17 -4.34 -17.55
C TYR A 244 -8.59 -2.92 -17.56
N PHE A 245 -9.29 -1.98 -16.94
CA PHE A 245 -8.87 -0.58 -16.84
C PHE A 245 -7.72 -0.41 -15.86
N PHE A 246 -7.70 -1.13 -14.74
CA PHE A 246 -6.55 -1.16 -13.83
C PHE A 246 -5.29 -1.72 -14.51
N VAL A 247 -5.42 -2.81 -15.27
CA VAL A 247 -4.31 -3.39 -16.03
C VAL A 247 -3.79 -2.41 -17.08
N ALA A 248 -4.67 -1.80 -17.87
CA ALA A 248 -4.29 -0.79 -18.85
C ALA A 248 -3.60 0.41 -18.21
N ALA A 249 -4.14 0.93 -17.10
CA ALA A 249 -3.52 2.01 -16.34
C ALA A 249 -2.15 1.62 -15.78
N ALA A 250 -1.98 0.38 -15.29
CA ALA A 250 -0.70 -0.12 -14.82
C ALA A 250 0.34 -0.15 -15.94
N PHE A 251 -0.02 -0.61 -17.15
CA PHE A 251 0.88 -0.55 -18.32
C PHE A 251 1.29 0.88 -18.66
N VAL A 252 0.34 1.83 -18.68
CA VAL A 252 0.63 3.25 -18.94
C VAL A 252 1.55 3.83 -17.86
N VAL A 253 1.25 3.59 -16.59
CA VAL A 253 2.06 4.06 -15.46
C VAL A 253 3.47 3.49 -15.51
N VAL A 254 3.62 2.19 -15.77
CA VAL A 254 4.94 1.54 -15.93
C VAL A 254 5.69 2.14 -17.11
N TRP A 255 5.04 2.34 -18.24
CA TRP A 255 5.66 2.95 -19.41
C TRP A 255 6.17 4.36 -19.14
N LEU A 256 5.32 5.22 -18.53
CA LEU A 256 5.69 6.60 -18.18
C LEU A 256 6.81 6.65 -17.14
N ASN A 257 6.86 5.70 -16.21
CA ASN A 257 7.85 5.64 -15.12
C ASN A 257 8.96 4.60 -15.38
N ARG A 258 9.16 4.12 -16.61
CA ARG A 258 10.02 2.96 -16.93
C ARG A 258 11.47 3.08 -16.41
N GLN A 259 12.01 4.30 -16.38
CA GLN A 259 13.39 4.55 -15.91
C GLN A 259 13.57 4.25 -14.42
N THR A 260 12.56 4.57 -13.61
CA THR A 260 12.58 4.32 -12.15
C THR A 260 11.93 2.98 -11.79
N MET A 261 11.02 2.45 -12.62
CA MET A 261 10.32 1.20 -12.35
C MET A 261 11.14 -0.06 -12.69
N LEU A 262 12.01 0.01 -13.70
CA LEU A 262 12.81 -1.13 -14.17
C LEU A 262 14.21 -1.18 -13.52
N THR A 263 14.57 -0.16 -12.75
CA THR A 263 15.83 -0.10 -12.00
C THR A 263 15.54 0.12 -10.52
N ARG A 264 16.51 -0.09 -9.62
CA ARG A 264 16.34 0.26 -8.20
C ARG A 264 16.61 1.74 -7.90
N GLN A 265 16.85 2.56 -8.93
CA GLN A 265 17.13 3.99 -8.74
C GLN A 265 15.84 4.73 -8.33
N GLY A 266 15.94 5.55 -7.28
CA GLY A 266 14.78 6.28 -6.74
C GLY A 266 13.79 5.43 -5.94
N ALA A 267 14.04 4.12 -5.79
CA ALA A 267 13.19 3.26 -4.97
C ALA A 267 13.35 3.59 -3.47
N VAL A 268 12.23 3.76 -2.78
CA VAL A 268 12.21 3.99 -1.33
C VAL A 268 12.46 2.68 -0.60
N MET A 269 13.59 2.57 0.08
CA MET A 269 14.03 1.35 0.78
C MET A 269 14.10 1.52 2.32
N ILE A 270 14.01 2.77 2.78
CA ILE A 270 14.05 3.14 4.20
C ILE A 270 12.63 3.00 4.75
N VAL A 271 12.48 2.18 5.80
CA VAL A 271 11.20 2.03 6.51
C VAL A 271 11.02 3.15 7.53
N VAL A 272 12.06 3.39 8.35
CA VAL A 272 12.04 4.36 9.44
C VAL A 272 12.98 5.51 9.08
N PRO A 273 12.47 6.72 8.81
CA PRO A 273 13.29 7.91 8.60
C PRO A 273 14.19 8.19 9.82
N ALA A 274 15.32 8.87 9.60
CA ALA A 274 16.13 9.40 10.71
C ALA A 274 15.29 10.42 11.51
N THR A 275 15.47 10.46 12.83
CA THR A 275 14.83 11.49 13.66
C THR A 275 15.56 12.82 13.53
N ASP A 276 14.91 13.94 13.89
CA ASP A 276 15.54 15.27 13.85
C ASP A 276 16.79 15.34 14.78
N ASP A 277 16.75 14.64 15.91
CA ASP A 277 17.87 14.50 16.85
C ASP A 277 19.09 13.77 16.25
N GLU A 278 18.87 12.93 15.24
CA GLU A 278 19.93 12.18 14.55
C GLU A 278 20.40 12.90 13.29
N ALA A 279 19.50 13.59 12.59
CA ALA A 279 19.82 14.38 11.41
C ALA A 279 20.81 15.51 11.73
N THR A 280 20.79 16.02 12.97
CA THR A 280 21.71 17.05 13.48
C THR A 280 23.07 16.50 13.93
N GLN A 281 23.19 15.19 14.19
CA GLN A 281 24.45 14.53 14.57
C GLN A 281 25.27 14.05 13.37
N VAL A 282 24.69 14.02 12.16
CA VAL A 282 25.43 13.70 10.93
C VAL A 282 26.05 15.01 10.40
N PRO A 283 27.38 15.15 10.37
CA PRO A 283 28.01 16.36 9.87
C PRO A 283 27.61 16.60 8.40
N PRO A 284 27.42 17.87 7.98
CA PRO A 284 27.05 18.18 6.60
C PRO A 284 28.07 17.54 5.66
N ARG A 285 27.59 16.83 4.62
CA ARG A 285 28.46 16.29 3.59
C ARG A 285 29.30 17.43 3.04
N LEU A 286 30.62 17.31 3.17
CA LEU A 286 31.55 18.24 2.52
C LEU A 286 31.18 18.29 1.03
N PRO A 287 31.08 19.49 0.43
CA PRO A 287 30.86 19.61 -1.01
C PRO A 287 31.93 18.80 -1.72
N SER A 288 31.55 18.04 -2.75
CA SER A 288 32.51 17.29 -3.57
C SER A 288 33.42 18.30 -4.24
N ASN A 289 34.59 18.54 -3.66
CA ASN A 289 35.59 19.41 -4.26
C ASN A 289 36.00 18.82 -5.61
N ALA A 290 35.68 19.59 -6.65
CA ALA A 290 36.60 20.02 -7.68
C ALA A 290 37.76 19.05 -7.97
N THR A 291 37.60 18.21 -8.99
CA THR A 291 38.75 17.86 -9.81
C THR A 291 39.06 19.06 -10.70
N HIS A 292 40.02 19.86 -10.24
CA HIS A 292 40.78 20.80 -11.04
C HIS A 292 41.27 20.10 -12.33
N SER A 293 40.87 20.63 -13.49
CA SER A 293 41.60 20.40 -14.74
C SER A 293 41.74 21.72 -15.51
N GLU A 294 42.42 22.70 -14.91
CA GLU A 294 43.06 23.80 -15.63
C GLU A 294 44.33 24.22 -14.86
N GLU A 295 45.51 23.85 -15.37
CA GLU A 295 46.55 24.80 -15.75
C GLU A 295 47.75 24.14 -16.47
N LYS A 296 47.96 24.60 -17.72
CA LYS A 296 49.22 24.97 -18.40
C LYS A 296 50.47 24.07 -18.30
N LYS A 297 51.04 23.74 -19.48
CA LYS A 297 52.10 24.56 -20.10
C LYS A 297 52.43 24.15 -21.54
N TRP A 298 52.53 25.15 -22.41
CA TRP A 298 53.33 25.15 -23.62
C TRP A 298 54.82 25.02 -23.25
N ASP A 299 55.57 24.20 -23.99
CA ASP A 299 56.99 24.38 -24.38
C ASP A 299 57.53 23.08 -25.02
N SER A 300 57.49 23.00 -26.36
CA SER A 300 58.49 22.46 -27.31
C SER A 300 57.87 22.11 -28.66
#